data_AF-A0A966WSC5-F1
#
_entry.id   AF-A0A966WSC5-F1
#
_cell.length_a   1.000
_cell.length_b   1.000
_cell.length_c   1.000
_cell.angle_alpha   90.00
_cell.angle_beta   90.00
_cell.angle_gamma   90.00
#
_symmetry.space_group_name_H-M   'P 1'
#
loop_
_entity.id
_entity.type
_entity.pdbx_description
1 polymer ?
#
loop_
_entity_poly.entity_id
_entity_poly.type
_entity_poly.pdbx_seq_one_letter_code
_entity_poly.pdbx_strand_id
1 'polypeptide(L)'
;SAAALAALNAFMRQGGIILFDTRDEGSGEGFSPGSRAALRRITQGLAIPALAPLAEDHVLRRAFYLLNELPGRFAGGQVWAARDQDRANDSVSPVIIGGHDWAGAWAVDGRGQNLHAAIPGGTRQRILAYRFGVNLVIYALTGNYKGDQVHVPAILERLGQ
;
A
#
# COMPACT_ATOMS: atom_id res chain seq x y z
N SER A 1 22.55 8.72 0.36
CA SER A 1 23.23 9.87 1.00
C SER A 1 22.36 10.41 2.13
N ALA A 2 22.92 11.16 3.08
CA ALA A 2 22.13 11.79 4.15
C ALA A 2 21.04 12.73 3.60
N ALA A 3 21.35 13.47 2.54
CA ALA A 3 20.39 14.33 1.85
C ALA A 3 19.18 13.54 1.29
N ALA A 4 19.41 12.36 0.69
CA ALA A 4 18.32 11.52 0.18
C ALA A 4 17.42 10.99 1.30
N LEU A 5 18.01 10.58 2.43
CA LEU A 5 17.23 10.14 3.61
C LEU A 5 16.40 11.28 4.19
N ALA A 6 16.98 12.48 4.31
CA ALA A 6 16.26 13.66 4.78
C ALA A 6 15.09 14.02 3.84
N ALA A 7 15.29 13.93 2.52
CA ALA A 7 14.25 14.18 1.53
C ALA A 7 13.11 13.15 1.61
N LEU A 8 13.41 11.85 1.73
CA LEU A 8 12.40 10.81 1.89
C LEU A 8 11.61 10.95 3.20
N ASN A 9 12.31 11.28 4.30
CA ASN A 9 11.65 11.54 5.58
C ASN A 9 10.78 12.79 5.53
N ALA A 10 11.19 13.84 4.81
CA ALA A 10 10.38 15.03 4.59
C ALA A 10 9.14 14.72 3.73
N PHE A 11 9.31 13.95 2.66
CA PHE A 11 8.22 13.48 1.80
C PHE A 11 7.17 12.72 2.61
N MET A 12 7.58 11.72 3.40
CA MET A 12 6.66 10.96 4.26
C MET A 12 5.96 11.84 5.30
N ARG A 13 6.69 12.77 5.92
CA ARG A 13 6.12 13.71 6.91
C ARG A 13 5.10 14.68 6.29
N GLN A 14 5.16 14.92 4.98
CA GLN A 14 4.27 15.81 4.24
C GLN A 14 3.13 15.05 3.55
N GLY A 15 2.86 13.79 3.95
CA GLY A 15 1.77 12.97 3.42
C GLY A 15 2.15 12.11 2.22
N GLY A 16 3.42 12.11 1.82
CA GLY A 16 3.92 11.23 0.77
C GLY A 16 3.91 9.75 1.18
N ILE A 17 3.56 8.88 0.24
CA ILE A 17 3.50 7.42 0.46
C ILE A 17 4.60 6.72 -0.33
N ILE A 18 5.29 5.79 0.34
CA ILE A 18 6.25 4.87 -0.28
C ILE A 18 5.66 3.45 -0.28
N LEU A 19 5.52 2.87 -1.47
CA LEU A 19 5.16 1.46 -1.64
C LEU A 19 6.43 0.60 -1.77
N PHE A 20 6.63 -0.34 -0.85
CA PHE A 20 7.65 -1.38 -0.97
C PHE A 20 7.02 -2.69 -1.46
N ASP A 21 7.21 -2.98 -2.75
CA ASP A 21 6.80 -4.23 -3.39
C ASP A 21 7.97 -5.23 -3.36
N THR A 22 8.02 -6.08 -2.33
CA THR A 22 9.18 -6.93 -2.00
C THR A 22 9.27 -8.21 -2.83
N ARG A 23 8.18 -8.57 -3.53
CA ARG A 23 8.09 -9.73 -4.45
C ARG A 23 8.44 -11.08 -3.83
N ASP A 24 8.31 -11.24 -2.51
CA ASP A 24 8.73 -12.41 -1.73
C ASP A 24 7.59 -13.34 -1.29
N GLU A 25 6.33 -13.07 -1.67
CA GLU A 25 5.16 -13.85 -1.19
C GLU A 25 4.88 -15.14 -1.99
N GLY A 26 5.33 -15.25 -3.25
CA GLY A 26 5.02 -16.38 -4.15
C GLY A 26 5.46 -17.77 -3.63
N SER A 27 6.56 -18.31 -4.12
CA SER A 27 7.15 -19.52 -3.50
C SER A 27 8.12 -19.15 -2.36
N GLY A 28 7.89 -18.02 -1.69
CA GLY A 28 8.78 -17.46 -0.68
C GLY A 28 10.07 -16.83 -1.22
N GLU A 29 11.07 -16.71 -0.32
CA GLU A 29 12.42 -16.22 -0.63
C GLU A 29 13.11 -16.99 -1.79
N GLY A 30 12.63 -18.17 -2.19
CA GLY A 30 13.18 -18.92 -3.32
C GLY A 30 13.16 -18.19 -4.67
N PHE A 31 12.22 -17.25 -4.89
CA PHE A 31 12.17 -16.42 -6.11
C PHE A 31 12.71 -15.00 -5.91
N SER A 32 12.95 -14.60 -4.66
CA SER A 32 13.57 -13.31 -4.34
C SER A 32 14.49 -13.41 -3.10
N PRO A 33 15.62 -14.16 -3.22
CA PRO A 33 16.51 -14.33 -2.09
C PRO A 33 17.06 -12.98 -1.63
N GLY A 34 17.00 -12.72 -0.32
CA GLY A 34 17.54 -11.50 0.26
C GLY A 34 16.63 -10.27 0.17
N SER A 35 15.39 -10.37 -0.33
CA SER A 35 14.45 -9.24 -0.35
C SER A 35 14.22 -8.61 1.03
N ARG A 36 14.17 -9.42 2.09
CA ARG A 36 14.08 -8.91 3.47
C ARG A 36 15.33 -8.15 3.91
N ALA A 37 16.51 -8.66 3.57
CA ALA A 37 17.78 -7.98 3.86
C ALA A 37 17.91 -6.68 3.06
N ALA A 38 17.48 -6.70 1.79
CA ALA A 38 17.41 -5.51 0.95
C ALA A 38 16.43 -4.48 1.52
N LEU A 39 15.22 -4.89 1.93
CA LEU A 39 14.25 -4.02 2.56
C LEU A 39 14.85 -3.35 3.80
N ARG A 40 15.45 -4.12 4.72
CA ARG A 40 16.11 -3.57 5.93
C ARG A 40 17.20 -2.55 5.58
N ARG A 41 17.99 -2.84 4.54
CA ARG A 41 19.08 -1.96 4.09
C ARG A 41 18.54 -0.65 3.50
N ILE A 42 17.49 -0.70 2.66
CA ILE A 42 16.95 0.50 2.02
C ILE A 42 16.09 1.33 2.97
N THR A 43 15.53 0.72 4.02
CA THR A 43 14.76 1.44 5.04
C THR A 43 15.60 1.95 6.21
N GLN A 44 16.89 1.61 6.25
CA GLN A 44 17.79 2.07 7.31
C GLN A 44 17.86 3.61 7.34
N GLY A 45 17.49 4.21 8.47
CA GLY A 45 17.45 5.66 8.66
C GLY A 45 16.19 6.36 8.16
N LEU A 46 15.24 5.62 7.58
CA LEU A 46 13.90 6.15 7.31
C LEU A 46 13.09 6.22 8.61
N ALA A 47 12.36 7.31 8.80
CA ALA A 47 11.45 7.53 9.91
C ALA A 47 10.13 6.79 9.66
N ILE A 48 10.19 5.46 9.56
CA ILE A 48 9.01 4.61 9.37
C ILE A 48 8.32 4.41 10.71
N PRO A 49 7.01 4.72 10.84
CA PRO A 49 6.26 4.47 12.07
C PRO A 49 6.14 2.97 12.35
N ALA A 50 5.67 2.62 13.54
CA ALA A 50 5.37 1.22 13.84
C ALA A 50 4.36 0.65 12.84
N LEU A 51 4.67 -0.53 12.30
CA LEU A 51 3.84 -1.21 11.29
C LEU A 51 2.92 -2.24 11.95
N ALA A 52 1.75 -2.43 11.36
CA ALA A 52 0.85 -3.52 11.65
C ALA A 52 0.29 -4.13 10.35
N PRO A 53 -0.25 -5.36 10.42
CA PRO A 53 -1.13 -5.90 9.40
C PRO A 53 -2.17 -4.86 8.95
N LEU A 54 -2.33 -4.69 7.64
CA LEU A 54 -3.36 -3.83 7.07
C LEU A 54 -4.75 -4.36 7.45
N ALA A 55 -5.45 -3.61 8.28
CA ALA A 55 -6.79 -3.96 8.75
C ALA A 55 -7.79 -4.18 7.59
N GLU A 56 -8.82 -4.99 7.83
CA GLU A 56 -9.85 -5.30 6.84
C GLU A 56 -10.70 -4.07 6.46
N ASP A 57 -10.93 -3.18 7.41
CA ASP A 57 -11.66 -1.92 7.24
C ASP A 57 -10.75 -0.75 6.85
N HIS A 58 -9.48 -0.99 6.56
CA HIS A 58 -8.55 0.06 6.18
C HIS A 58 -9.00 0.79 4.90
N VAL A 59 -8.91 2.12 4.87
CA VAL A 59 -9.47 2.96 3.79
C VAL A 59 -8.87 2.65 2.42
N LEU A 60 -7.60 2.25 2.36
CA LEU A 60 -6.95 1.70 1.15
C LEU A 60 -7.77 0.60 0.45
N ARG A 61 -8.52 -0.23 1.18
CA ARG A 61 -9.36 -1.30 0.62
C ARG A 61 -10.68 -0.79 0.02
N ARG A 62 -11.04 0.47 0.27
CA ARG A 62 -12.32 1.09 -0.10
C ARG A 62 -12.19 2.51 -0.67
N ALA A 63 -10.97 2.92 -1.04
CA ALA A 63 -10.68 4.25 -1.57
C ALA A 63 -11.46 4.52 -2.86
N PHE A 64 -11.49 3.56 -3.79
CA PHE A 64 -12.32 3.64 -5.00
C PHE A 64 -13.17 2.37 -5.18
N TYR A 65 -12.52 1.22 -5.36
CA TYR A 65 -13.13 -0.10 -5.34
C TYR A 65 -13.21 -0.65 -3.92
N LEU A 66 -14.21 -1.50 -3.65
CA LEU A 66 -14.27 -2.33 -2.45
C LEU A 66 -13.50 -3.64 -2.70
N LEU A 67 -12.44 -3.87 -1.93
CA LEU A 67 -11.53 -4.99 -2.10
C LEU A 67 -11.30 -5.74 -0.78
N ASN A 68 -11.69 -7.02 -0.74
CA ASN A 68 -11.44 -7.90 0.40
C ASN A 68 -9.96 -8.35 0.48
N GLU A 69 -9.26 -8.32 -0.65
CA GLU A 69 -7.85 -8.69 -0.77
C GLU A 69 -7.14 -7.71 -1.70
N LEU A 70 -5.82 -7.60 -1.56
CA LEU A 70 -4.97 -6.72 -2.37
C LEU A 70 -3.96 -7.53 -3.20
N PRO A 71 -4.42 -8.46 -4.06
CA PRO A 71 -3.50 -9.36 -4.77
C PRO A 71 -2.67 -8.61 -5.81
N GLY A 72 -1.50 -9.14 -6.11
CA GLY A 72 -0.63 -8.74 -7.21
C GLY A 72 -0.45 -9.90 -8.19
N ARG A 73 0.78 -10.12 -8.65
CA ARG A 73 1.14 -11.32 -9.40
C ARG A 73 0.92 -12.57 -8.54
N PHE A 74 1.14 -12.43 -7.24
CA PHE A 74 0.82 -13.42 -6.22
C PHE A 74 -0.34 -12.93 -5.34
N ALA A 75 -1.13 -13.88 -4.85
CA ALA A 75 -2.19 -13.66 -3.88
C ALA A 75 -1.80 -14.28 -2.53
N GLY A 76 -2.55 -13.93 -1.49
CA GLY A 76 -2.16 -14.26 -0.11
C GLY A 76 -1.07 -13.33 0.41
N GLY A 77 -0.67 -13.53 1.66
CA GLY A 77 0.36 -12.72 2.30
C GLY A 77 -0.13 -11.48 3.02
N GLN A 78 0.74 -10.98 3.89
CA GLN A 78 0.43 -9.84 4.73
C GLN A 78 0.83 -8.54 4.04
N VAL A 79 -0.13 -7.63 3.87
CA VAL A 79 0.18 -6.22 3.62
C VAL A 79 0.39 -5.52 4.95
N TRP A 80 1.43 -4.71 5.05
CA TRP A 80 1.77 -3.93 6.24
C TRP A 80 1.60 -2.45 5.96
N ALA A 81 1.05 -1.74 6.93
CA ALA A 81 0.93 -0.29 6.93
C ALA A 81 1.23 0.26 8.33
N ALA A 82 1.40 1.57 8.42
CA ALA A 82 1.47 2.27 9.70
C ALA A 82 0.25 1.94 10.57
N ARG A 83 0.51 1.63 11.85
CA ARG A 83 -0.54 1.45 12.86
C ARG A 83 -1.40 2.71 12.95
N ASP A 84 -2.70 2.51 13.17
CA ASP A 84 -3.71 3.57 13.19
C ASP A 84 -3.35 4.73 14.13
N GLN A 85 -2.91 4.41 15.34
CA GLN A 85 -2.48 5.39 16.36
C GLN A 85 -1.20 6.16 16.02
N ASP A 86 -0.41 5.68 15.06
CA ASP A 86 0.87 6.27 14.65
C ASP A 86 0.76 7.03 13.32
N ARG A 87 -0.46 7.23 12.81
CA ARG A 87 -0.72 8.09 11.64
C ARG A 87 -0.80 9.55 12.12
N ALA A 88 0.23 10.35 11.83
CA ALA A 88 0.19 11.79 12.10
C ALA A 88 -0.82 12.47 11.16
N ASN A 89 -1.54 13.47 11.68
CA ASN A 89 -2.61 14.29 11.06
C ASN A 89 -2.81 14.12 9.54
N ASP A 90 -4.03 13.68 9.18
CA ASP A 90 -4.59 13.43 7.83
C ASP A 90 -4.32 12.05 7.19
N SER A 91 -4.03 11.06 8.04
CA SER A 91 -4.67 9.73 7.98
C SER A 91 -4.24 8.76 6.85
N VAL A 92 -3.20 9.09 6.07
CA VAL A 92 -2.55 8.13 5.19
C VAL A 92 -1.37 7.43 5.84
N SER A 93 -1.17 6.16 5.49
CA SER A 93 0.03 5.46 5.86
C SER A 93 1.19 5.93 4.97
N PRO A 94 2.30 6.45 5.53
CA PRO A 94 3.45 6.88 4.73
C PRO A 94 4.19 5.72 4.07
N VAL A 95 3.94 4.48 4.51
CA VAL A 95 4.59 3.28 4.01
C VAL A 95 3.58 2.14 3.87
N ILE A 96 3.54 1.51 2.70
CA ILE A 96 2.81 0.28 2.45
C ILE A 96 3.82 -0.79 2.00
N ILE A 97 3.80 -1.97 2.60
CA ILE A 97 4.74 -3.06 2.29
C ILE A 97 3.96 -4.33 1.95
N GLY A 98 4.35 -5.03 0.90
CA GLY A 98 3.85 -6.37 0.61
C GLY A 98 4.66 -7.09 -0.47
N GLY A 99 4.58 -8.42 -0.46
CA GLY A 99 5.36 -9.30 -1.35
C GLY A 99 4.63 -9.74 -2.62
N HIS A 100 3.53 -9.07 -2.98
CA HIS A 100 2.57 -9.57 -3.98
C HIS A 100 3.07 -9.42 -5.43
N ASP A 101 4.16 -8.69 -5.68
CA ASP A 101 4.62 -8.30 -7.02
C ASP A 101 3.50 -7.59 -7.81
N TRP A 102 3.02 -6.49 -7.23
CA TRP A 102 2.01 -5.64 -7.86
C TRP A 102 2.54 -5.01 -9.14
N ALA A 103 3.79 -4.55 -9.13
CA ALA A 103 4.43 -4.01 -10.33
C ALA A 103 4.44 -5.04 -11.48
N GLY A 104 4.75 -6.31 -11.19
CA GLY A 104 4.69 -7.38 -12.18
C GLY A 104 3.28 -7.69 -12.67
N ALA A 105 2.25 -7.52 -11.83
CA ALA A 105 0.85 -7.62 -12.28
C ALA A 105 0.39 -6.44 -13.15
N TRP A 106 0.96 -5.26 -12.95
CA TRP A 106 0.63 -4.06 -13.73
C TRP A 106 1.45 -3.93 -15.02
N ALA A 107 2.54 -4.67 -15.14
CA ALA A 107 3.46 -4.56 -16.25
C ALA A 107 2.86 -5.07 -17.57
N VAL A 108 2.88 -4.20 -18.59
CA VAL A 108 2.45 -4.47 -19.96
C VAL A 108 3.55 -4.12 -20.96
N ASP A 109 3.59 -4.82 -22.09
CA ASP A 109 4.49 -4.50 -23.20
C ASP A 109 3.93 -3.37 -24.09
N GLY A 110 4.68 -3.00 -25.14
CA GLY A 110 4.26 -1.98 -26.11
C GLY A 110 3.02 -2.34 -26.94
N ARG A 111 2.52 -3.57 -26.86
CA ARG A 111 1.29 -4.06 -27.50
C ARG A 111 0.15 -4.23 -26.49
N GLY A 112 0.33 -3.77 -25.24
CA GLY A 112 -0.64 -3.89 -24.16
C GLY A 112 -0.78 -5.30 -23.60
N GLN A 113 0.13 -6.22 -23.92
CA GLN A 113 0.10 -7.59 -23.41
C GLN A 113 0.76 -7.64 -22.03
N ASN A 114 0.16 -8.40 -21.11
CA ASN A 114 0.70 -8.58 -19.76
C ASN A 114 2.02 -9.34 -19.81
N LEU A 115 3.07 -8.81 -19.17
CA LEU A 115 4.41 -9.40 -19.20
C LEU A 115 4.58 -10.65 -18.33
N HIS A 116 3.79 -10.78 -17.26
CA HIS A 116 3.87 -11.87 -16.30
C HIS A 116 2.49 -12.47 -16.06
N ALA A 117 2.39 -13.77 -15.76
CA ALA A 117 1.13 -14.40 -15.36
C ALA A 117 0.77 -14.04 -13.91
N ALA A 118 -0.52 -13.91 -13.60
CA ALA A 118 -0.99 -13.74 -12.22
C ALA A 118 -1.44 -15.12 -11.70
N ILE A 119 -0.92 -15.52 -10.55
CA ILE A 119 -1.00 -16.89 -10.04
C ILE A 119 -1.52 -16.84 -8.60
N PRO A 120 -2.47 -17.74 -8.22
CA PRO A 120 -3.11 -18.76 -9.07
C PRO A 120 -4.32 -18.24 -9.87
N GLY A 121 -4.83 -17.05 -9.57
CA GLY A 121 -6.16 -16.60 -10.01
C GLY A 121 -6.26 -15.99 -11.40
N GLY A 122 -5.20 -16.02 -12.21
CA GLY A 122 -5.22 -15.63 -13.62
C GLY A 122 -5.76 -14.21 -13.87
N THR A 123 -6.61 -14.07 -14.90
CA THR A 123 -7.18 -12.78 -15.32
C THR A 123 -7.97 -12.09 -14.20
N ARG A 124 -8.76 -12.83 -13.41
CA ARG A 124 -9.55 -12.25 -12.32
C ARG A 124 -8.65 -11.61 -11.27
N GLN A 125 -7.59 -12.32 -10.87
CA GLN A 125 -6.61 -11.79 -9.91
C GLN A 125 -5.92 -10.54 -10.45
N ARG A 126 -5.57 -10.52 -11.74
CA ARG A 126 -4.98 -9.34 -12.37
C ARG A 126 -5.91 -8.13 -12.36
N ILE A 127 -7.20 -8.33 -12.62
CA ILE A 127 -8.20 -7.25 -12.52
C ILE A 127 -8.22 -6.70 -11.10
N LEU A 128 -8.18 -7.56 -10.08
CA LEU A 128 -8.09 -7.10 -8.68
C LEU A 128 -6.78 -6.35 -8.40
N ALA A 129 -5.66 -6.78 -8.96
CA ALA A 129 -4.39 -6.06 -8.87
C ALA A 129 -4.47 -4.66 -9.50
N TYR A 130 -5.10 -4.51 -10.67
CA TYR A 130 -5.35 -3.20 -11.26
C TYR A 130 -6.25 -2.33 -10.37
N ARG A 131 -7.31 -2.90 -9.79
CA ARG A 131 -8.19 -2.19 -8.85
C ARG A 131 -7.45 -1.76 -7.60
N PHE A 132 -6.53 -2.57 -7.08
CA PHE A 132 -5.67 -2.18 -5.98
C PHE A 132 -4.78 -0.99 -6.38
N GLY A 133 -4.17 -1.01 -7.58
CA GLY A 133 -3.40 0.13 -8.09
C GLY A 133 -4.21 1.42 -8.12
N VAL A 134 -5.46 1.36 -8.59
CA VAL A 134 -6.38 2.52 -8.56
C VAL A 134 -6.66 2.96 -7.13
N ASN A 135 -6.99 2.03 -6.23
CA ASN A 135 -7.21 2.35 -4.81
C ASN A 135 -5.99 3.02 -4.17
N LEU A 136 -4.78 2.53 -4.46
CA LEU A 136 -3.53 3.08 -3.94
C LEU A 136 -3.33 4.52 -4.40
N VAL A 137 -3.55 4.80 -5.69
CA VAL A 137 -3.43 6.17 -6.24
C VAL A 137 -4.46 7.09 -5.62
N ILE A 138 -5.73 6.66 -5.52
CA ILE A 138 -6.78 7.48 -4.91
C ILE A 138 -6.49 7.72 -3.42
N TYR A 139 -6.08 6.68 -2.68
CA TYR A 139 -5.68 6.81 -1.28
C TYR A 139 -4.52 7.81 -1.10
N ALA A 140 -3.51 7.75 -1.96
CA ALA A 140 -2.37 8.67 -1.92
C ALA A 140 -2.76 10.12 -2.25
N LEU A 141 -3.73 10.34 -3.15
CA LEU A 141 -4.11 11.68 -3.62
C LEU A 141 -5.22 12.35 -2.79
N THR A 142 -6.06 11.56 -2.12
CA THR A 142 -7.27 12.05 -1.46
C THR A 142 -7.29 11.80 0.05
N GLY A 143 -6.27 11.12 0.55
CA GLY A 143 -6.15 10.81 1.96
C GLY A 143 -7.29 9.93 2.48
N ASN A 144 -7.78 10.29 3.66
CA ASN A 144 -8.86 9.59 4.35
C ASN A 144 -10.24 10.22 4.17
N TYR A 145 -10.48 10.94 3.08
CA TYR A 145 -11.75 11.65 2.87
C TYR A 145 -13.02 10.77 3.09
N LYS A 146 -12.92 9.44 2.91
CA LYS A 146 -13.99 8.47 3.22
C LYS A 146 -14.06 8.02 4.68
N GLY A 147 -12.95 7.92 5.40
CA GLY A 147 -12.98 7.64 6.85
C GLY A 147 -13.44 8.85 7.65
N ASP A 148 -13.19 10.06 7.12
CA ASP A 148 -13.65 11.31 7.74
C ASP A 148 -15.19 11.45 7.65
N GLN A 149 -15.83 10.93 6.60
CA GLN A 149 -17.29 10.92 6.44
C GLN A 149 -18.03 10.15 7.55
N VAL A 150 -17.40 9.16 8.18
CA VAL A 150 -18.01 8.41 9.31
C VAL A 150 -18.10 9.26 10.58
N HIS A 151 -17.24 10.28 10.71
CA HIS A 151 -17.20 11.17 11.88
C HIS A 151 -18.05 12.44 11.71
N VAL A 152 -18.52 12.73 10.49
CA VAL A 152 -19.34 13.91 10.17
C VAL A 152 -20.62 14.00 11.03
N PRO A 153 -21.38 12.92 11.30
CA PRO A 153 -22.56 13.02 12.17
C PRO A 153 -22.22 13.50 13.58
N ALA A 154 -21.14 12.98 14.19
CA ALA A 154 -20.70 13.35 15.53
C ALA A 154 -20.14 14.79 15.61
N ILE A 155 -19.61 15.32 14.50
CA ILE A 155 -19.15 16.72 14.40
C ILE A 155 -20.35 17.67 14.28
N LEU A 156 -21.36 17.32 13.48
CA LEU A 156 -22.59 18.10 13.35
C LEU A 156 -23.39 18.16 14.66
N GLU A 157 -23.41 17.08 15.43
CA GLU A 157 -24.08 17.00 16.73
C GLU A 157 -23.43 17.92 17.79
N ARG A 158 -22.11 18.17 17.68
CA ARG A 158 -21.36 19.08 18.56
C ARG A 158 -21.41 20.55 18.15
N LEU A 159 -21.68 20.84 16.88
CA LEU A 159 -21.85 22.21 16.36
C LEU A 159 -23.30 22.71 16.46
N GLY A 160 -24.26 21.79 16.68
CA GLY A 160 -25.67 22.11 16.93
C GLY A 160 -26.03 22.34 18.40
N GLN A 161 -25.05 22.32 19.30
CA GLN A 161 -25.14 22.77 20.70
C GLN A 161 -24.35 24.07 20.88
#